data_AF-A0A066TU79-F1
#
_entry.id   AF-A0A066TU79-F1
#
_cell.length_a   1.000
_cell.length_b   1.000
_cell.length_c   1.000
_cell.angle_alpha   90.00
_cell.angle_beta   90.00
_cell.angle_gamma   90.00
#
_symmetry.space_group_name_H-M   'P 1'
#
loop_
_entity.id
_entity.type
_entity.pdbx_description
1 polymer ?
#
loop_
_entity_poly.entity_id
_entity_poly.type
_entity_poly.pdbx_seq_one_letter_code
_entity_poly.pdbx_strand_id
1 'polypeptide(L)'
;MGWSTRPRAGARALTGLVAAALLGTLSVTVGAAPASAASQEGIGYEVKPGQDMTPRPSRNWLGSYVVGGEQVFCVSFQLKAPDTDEPYKPGDELLTKWGTKLPADQAANISYLLLRYGDTKKPAEAAALAHLLHSWTAAPRTPADLDPALHYDEIGYDAQYHLDLLPADAKAAVERLRTEAETDRGPWTASVTTPKGDQHPGEAAEWTVTVKNAKDKGVADVPVKLTATDATLDDGKAEAAKAAAGNSSPQGAAKDVTLKTGADGTVRVKLTPAGDQPKLVAALSAPADRPYVRVPVETKVQRVVSTGGEKELTAQGVVNVAKPGKVQVTKTDANTGKGVGGAVLRITGKDRTSAALGQDGKPLLGADGKPVIVTTDGKDGGVTVENLRAPQEICVVEASPPPGYTNAFDPKNPPSACGTVKPGETLALTVTNKPNEVPRAIPAGDQPVARAHGVVETRYSVPGLLGLGLLVLLAAGLAGLAARRASRR
;
A
#
# COMPACT_ATOMS: atom_id res chain seq x y z
N MET A 1 -41.45 -14.04 48.76
CA MET A 1 -42.52 -13.50 47.90
C MET A 1 -41.81 -12.86 46.71
N GLY A 2 -41.96 -13.18 45.43
CA GLY A 2 -42.85 -14.04 44.68
C GLY A 2 -42.79 -13.52 43.24
N TRP A 3 -42.32 -14.36 42.30
CA TRP A 3 -42.51 -14.36 40.83
C TRP A 3 -42.08 -13.13 39.97
N SER A 4 -41.10 -13.30 39.07
CA SER A 4 -41.20 -13.70 37.63
C SER A 4 -41.56 -12.50 36.73
N THR A 5 -40.91 -12.15 35.60
CA THR A 5 -40.31 -12.93 34.51
C THR A 5 -39.37 -12.10 33.62
N ARG A 6 -38.29 -12.74 33.14
CA ARG A 6 -37.53 -12.58 31.86
C ARG A 6 -36.76 -11.27 31.55
N PRO A 7 -35.42 -11.35 31.40
CA PRO A 7 -34.64 -10.45 30.56
C PRO A 7 -34.42 -11.01 29.14
N ARG A 8 -34.40 -10.12 28.14
CA ARG A 8 -34.01 -10.39 26.76
C ARG A 8 -32.49 -10.58 26.69
N ALA A 9 -32.04 -11.79 26.36
CA ALA A 9 -30.67 -12.04 25.95
C ALA A 9 -30.58 -11.88 24.43
N GLY A 10 -29.93 -10.80 23.98
CA GLY A 10 -29.41 -10.68 22.63
C GLY A 10 -28.04 -11.36 22.58
N ALA A 11 -27.93 -12.43 21.80
CA ALA A 11 -26.66 -13.04 21.46
C ALA A 11 -26.64 -13.38 19.98
N ARG A 12 -25.63 -12.82 19.33
CA ARG A 12 -25.12 -13.13 17.99
C ARG A 12 -24.87 -14.63 17.86
N ALA A 13 -25.24 -15.22 16.73
CA ALA A 13 -24.45 -16.26 16.07
C ALA A 13 -24.98 -16.55 14.66
N LEU A 14 -24.04 -16.85 13.76
CA LEU A 14 -24.19 -17.66 12.56
C LEU A 14 -24.97 -17.08 11.36
N THR A 15 -24.21 -16.49 10.43
CA THR A 15 -24.49 -16.65 9.00
C THR A 15 -23.22 -17.09 8.30
N GLY A 16 -23.07 -18.40 8.20
CA GLY A 16 -22.25 -19.05 7.19
C GLY A 16 -23.16 -19.71 6.16
N LEU A 17 -22.72 -19.66 4.90
CA LEU A 17 -23.09 -20.50 3.76
C LEU A 17 -24.48 -20.33 3.08
N VAL A 18 -24.40 -20.48 1.75
CA VAL A 18 -25.43 -20.75 0.74
C VAL A 18 -26.06 -19.52 0.04
N ALA A 19 -25.64 -19.30 -1.21
CA ALA A 19 -26.48 -18.75 -2.28
C ALA A 19 -25.96 -19.24 -3.65
N ALA A 20 -26.16 -20.53 -3.90
CA ALA A 20 -26.32 -21.05 -5.25
C ALA A 20 -27.83 -21.13 -5.55
N ALA A 21 -28.18 -20.90 -6.82
CA ALA A 21 -29.50 -21.02 -7.46
C ALA A 21 -30.52 -19.91 -7.20
N LEU A 22 -30.89 -19.20 -8.28
CA LEU A 22 -32.28 -19.09 -8.80
C LEU A 22 -32.35 -17.99 -9.87
N LEU A 23 -32.31 -18.37 -11.14
CA LEU A 23 -33.06 -17.70 -12.21
C LEU A 23 -33.42 -18.77 -13.24
N GLY A 24 -34.51 -19.46 -12.97
CA GLY A 24 -35.23 -20.28 -13.93
C GLY A 24 -36.71 -20.03 -13.74
N THR A 25 -37.33 -19.29 -14.65
CA THR A 25 -38.74 -19.44 -14.99
C THR A 25 -39.00 -19.00 -16.43
N LEU A 26 -39.30 -20.01 -17.25
CA LEU A 26 -40.30 -20.07 -18.31
C LEU A 26 -40.43 -18.89 -19.31
N SER A 27 -40.01 -19.17 -20.54
CA SER A 27 -40.75 -18.74 -21.73
C SER A 27 -40.98 -19.98 -22.60
N VAL A 28 -42.23 -20.42 -22.66
CA VAL A 28 -42.70 -21.39 -23.66
C VAL A 28 -42.83 -20.60 -24.96
N THR A 29 -41.85 -20.71 -25.84
CA THR A 29 -41.98 -20.29 -27.23
C THR A 29 -42.31 -21.50 -28.09
N VAL A 30 -43.34 -21.32 -28.89
CA VAL A 30 -43.82 -22.21 -29.95
C VAL A 30 -42.64 -22.69 -30.78
N GLY A 31 -42.49 -24.00 -30.90
CA GLY A 31 -41.42 -24.64 -31.66
C GLY A 31 -41.48 -24.28 -33.14
N ALA A 32 -40.68 -23.29 -33.53
CA ALA A 32 -40.05 -23.32 -34.84
C ALA A 32 -39.04 -24.48 -34.80
N ALA A 33 -39.06 -25.35 -35.81
CA ALA A 33 -37.97 -26.30 -35.99
C ALA A 33 -36.64 -25.51 -35.96
N PRO A 34 -35.61 -25.97 -35.23
CA PRO A 34 -34.32 -25.30 -35.27
C PRO A 34 -33.89 -25.29 -36.73
N ALA A 35 -33.83 -24.11 -37.33
CA ALA A 35 -33.07 -23.95 -38.55
C ALA A 35 -31.65 -24.34 -38.16
N SER A 36 -31.19 -25.52 -38.59
CA SER A 36 -29.81 -25.97 -38.36
C SER A 36 -28.88 -24.84 -38.76
N ALA A 37 -28.24 -24.20 -37.80
CA ALA A 37 -27.43 -23.05 -38.09
C ALA A 37 -26.17 -23.55 -38.81
N ALA A 38 -25.77 -22.89 -39.90
CA ALA A 38 -24.56 -23.29 -40.59
C ALA A 38 -23.32 -22.96 -39.73
N SER A 39 -22.23 -23.69 -39.96
CA SER A 39 -20.92 -23.32 -39.43
C SER A 39 -20.53 -21.91 -39.87
N GLN A 40 -19.96 -21.15 -38.94
CA GLN A 40 -19.48 -19.80 -39.19
C GLN A 40 -17.98 -19.73 -38.90
N GLU A 41 -17.21 -19.53 -39.97
CA GLU A 41 -15.80 -19.20 -39.88
C GLU A 41 -15.63 -17.80 -39.29
N GLY A 42 -14.70 -17.68 -38.36
CA GLY A 42 -14.31 -16.43 -37.74
C GLY A 42 -13.17 -15.77 -38.50
N ILE A 43 -12.08 -15.54 -37.79
CA ILE A 43 -10.90 -14.81 -38.29
C ILE A 43 -9.83 -15.84 -38.68
N GLY A 44 -9.24 -15.72 -39.87
CA GLY A 44 -8.25 -16.68 -40.36
C GLY A 44 -8.00 -16.60 -41.85
N TYR A 45 -7.41 -17.66 -42.38
CA TYR A 45 -7.11 -17.84 -43.79
C TYR A 45 -7.60 -19.18 -44.31
N GLU A 46 -7.99 -19.17 -45.58
CA GLU A 46 -8.31 -20.37 -46.34
C GLU A 46 -7.07 -20.88 -47.06
N VAL A 47 -6.82 -22.18 -46.99
CA VAL A 47 -5.78 -22.89 -47.73
C VAL A 47 -6.41 -23.63 -48.90
N LYS A 48 -5.93 -23.33 -50.12
CA LYS A 48 -6.36 -23.95 -51.39
C LYS A 48 -5.16 -24.52 -52.16
N PRO A 49 -5.29 -25.74 -52.72
CA PRO A 49 -6.34 -26.72 -52.42
C PRO A 49 -6.27 -27.18 -50.96
N GLY A 50 -7.31 -27.87 -50.48
CA GLY A 50 -7.21 -28.54 -49.18
C GLY A 50 -6.25 -29.73 -49.23
N GLN A 51 -5.77 -30.15 -48.04
CA GLN A 51 -4.89 -31.31 -47.84
C GLN A 51 -5.50 -32.54 -48.51
N ASP A 52 -4.65 -33.28 -49.23
CA ASP A 52 -5.03 -34.51 -49.88
C ASP A 52 -5.53 -35.54 -48.87
N MET A 53 -6.76 -36.01 -49.07
CA MET A 53 -7.46 -37.05 -48.31
C MET A 53 -8.66 -37.53 -49.14
N THR A 54 -9.41 -38.52 -48.66
CA THR A 54 -10.59 -39.06 -49.34
C THR A 54 -11.88 -38.82 -48.54
N PRO A 55 -12.90 -38.13 -49.09
CA PRO A 55 -12.85 -37.31 -50.30
C PRO A 55 -11.97 -36.07 -50.11
N ARG A 56 -11.35 -35.59 -51.20
CA ARG A 56 -10.50 -34.39 -51.13
C ARG A 56 -11.36 -33.16 -50.82
N PRO A 57 -11.06 -32.40 -49.76
CA PRO A 57 -11.74 -31.14 -49.48
C PRO A 57 -11.32 -30.09 -50.51
N SER A 58 -12.27 -29.24 -50.93
CA SER A 58 -11.95 -28.12 -51.83
C SER A 58 -11.02 -27.09 -51.19
N ARG A 59 -11.01 -27.04 -49.84
CA ARG A 59 -10.26 -26.08 -49.01
C ARG A 59 -10.03 -26.60 -47.60
N ASN A 60 -9.06 -26.02 -46.90
CA ASN A 60 -8.97 -26.08 -45.44
C ASN A 60 -9.05 -24.68 -44.84
N TRP A 61 -9.81 -24.50 -43.76
CA TRP A 61 -9.84 -23.26 -42.99
C TRP A 61 -8.83 -23.33 -41.85
N LEU A 62 -7.92 -22.34 -41.79
CA LEU A 62 -6.99 -22.13 -40.70
C LEU A 62 -7.36 -20.82 -40.00
N GLY A 63 -8.09 -20.94 -38.89
CA GLY A 63 -8.57 -19.81 -38.15
C GLY A 63 -9.49 -20.21 -37.02
N SER A 64 -10.20 -19.21 -36.49
CA SER A 64 -11.24 -19.43 -35.50
C SER A 64 -12.60 -19.73 -36.14
N TYR A 65 -13.53 -20.18 -35.31
CA TYR A 65 -14.95 -20.35 -35.60
C TYR A 65 -15.76 -19.54 -34.59
N VAL A 66 -17.02 -19.26 -34.92
CA VAL A 66 -17.96 -18.62 -34.00
C VAL A 66 -18.95 -19.65 -33.49
N VAL A 67 -18.97 -19.90 -32.18
CA VAL A 67 -19.89 -20.84 -31.53
C VAL A 67 -20.52 -20.16 -30.32
N GLY A 68 -21.84 -20.09 -30.26
CA GLY A 68 -22.56 -19.38 -29.20
C GLY A 68 -22.21 -17.89 -29.10
N GLY A 69 -21.77 -17.28 -30.21
CA GLY A 69 -21.26 -15.90 -30.24
C GLY A 69 -19.81 -15.74 -29.76
N GLU A 70 -19.12 -16.82 -29.37
CA GLU A 70 -17.74 -16.80 -28.93
C GLU A 70 -16.77 -17.25 -30.02
N GLN A 71 -15.57 -16.67 -30.00
CA GLN A 71 -14.45 -17.14 -30.83
C GLN A 71 -13.87 -18.43 -30.25
N VAL A 72 -13.76 -19.46 -31.09
CA VAL A 72 -13.21 -20.77 -30.69
C VAL A 72 -12.22 -21.29 -31.74
N PHE A 73 -11.29 -22.13 -31.31
CA PHE A 73 -10.37 -22.82 -32.20
C PHE A 73 -10.61 -24.31 -32.14
N CYS A 74 -10.66 -24.95 -33.30
CA CYS A 74 -10.81 -26.40 -33.36
C CYS A 74 -9.46 -27.09 -33.16
N VAL A 75 -9.48 -28.25 -32.49
CA VAL A 75 -8.27 -29.02 -32.11
C VAL A 75 -8.34 -30.47 -32.56
N SER A 76 -9.18 -30.78 -33.54
CA SER A 76 -9.38 -32.16 -34.03
C SER A 76 -9.50 -32.13 -35.56
N PHE A 77 -8.37 -31.85 -36.21
CA PHE A 77 -8.27 -31.58 -37.64
C PHE A 77 -9.16 -32.51 -38.48
N GLN A 78 -9.90 -31.90 -39.41
CA GLN A 78 -10.82 -32.51 -40.38
C GLN A 78 -12.09 -33.17 -39.86
N LEU A 79 -12.37 -33.22 -38.55
CA LEU A 79 -13.76 -33.51 -38.13
C LEU A 79 -14.68 -32.35 -38.53
N LYS A 80 -16.00 -32.57 -38.45
CA LYS A 80 -17.00 -31.55 -38.81
C LYS A 80 -16.75 -30.27 -37.99
N ALA A 81 -16.64 -29.13 -38.67
CA ALA A 81 -16.57 -27.83 -38.01
C ALA A 81 -17.86 -27.57 -37.22
N PRO A 82 -17.81 -26.90 -36.06
CA PRO A 82 -19.00 -26.63 -35.29
C PRO A 82 -19.96 -25.70 -36.01
N ASP A 83 -21.24 -26.00 -35.85
CA ASP A 83 -22.32 -25.09 -36.18
C ASP A 83 -22.38 -23.95 -35.14
N THR A 84 -22.98 -22.81 -35.51
CA THR A 84 -22.98 -21.63 -34.61
C THR A 84 -23.75 -21.84 -33.31
N ASP A 85 -24.71 -22.76 -33.30
CA ASP A 85 -25.49 -23.18 -32.14
C ASP A 85 -25.05 -24.54 -31.57
N GLU A 86 -23.86 -25.04 -31.96
CA GLU A 86 -23.36 -26.34 -31.53
C GLU A 86 -23.30 -26.42 -29.99
N PRO A 87 -24.01 -27.38 -29.38
CA PRO A 87 -23.98 -27.55 -27.93
C PRO A 87 -22.67 -28.20 -27.49
N TYR A 88 -21.95 -27.50 -26.61
CA TYR A 88 -20.71 -27.98 -26.00
C TYR A 88 -20.87 -28.23 -24.50
N LYS A 89 -20.15 -29.22 -23.99
CA LYS A 89 -19.96 -29.46 -22.55
C LYS A 89 -18.50 -29.23 -22.16
N PRO A 90 -18.22 -28.83 -20.90
CA PRO A 90 -16.86 -28.87 -20.37
C PRO A 90 -16.27 -30.27 -20.57
N GLY A 91 -15.06 -30.34 -21.12
CA GLY A 91 -14.31 -31.58 -21.30
C GLY A 91 -13.10 -31.66 -20.38
N ASP A 92 -12.35 -32.76 -20.54
CA ASP A 92 -11.11 -33.00 -19.83
C ASP A 92 -9.92 -32.25 -20.46
N GLU A 93 -8.72 -32.58 -19.98
CA GLU A 93 -7.43 -32.17 -20.55
C GLU A 93 -7.41 -32.39 -22.08
N LEU A 94 -6.87 -31.43 -22.81
CA LEU A 94 -6.65 -31.53 -24.24
C LEU A 94 -5.70 -32.69 -24.56
N LEU A 95 -6.22 -33.66 -25.29
CA LEU A 95 -5.47 -34.77 -25.86
C LEU A 95 -5.24 -34.54 -27.35
N THR A 96 -4.28 -35.26 -27.92
CA THR A 96 -4.15 -35.37 -29.37
C THR A 96 -5.44 -35.95 -29.98
N LYS A 97 -5.61 -35.80 -31.30
CA LYS A 97 -6.67 -36.42 -32.10
C LYS A 97 -6.72 -37.93 -31.89
N TRP A 98 -5.57 -38.53 -31.59
CA TRP A 98 -5.38 -39.96 -31.35
C TRP A 98 -5.70 -40.41 -29.93
N GLY A 99 -6.17 -39.50 -29.05
CA GLY A 99 -6.49 -39.81 -27.66
C GLY A 99 -5.27 -39.94 -26.74
N THR A 100 -4.08 -39.56 -27.20
CA THR A 100 -2.86 -39.56 -26.36
C THR A 100 -2.65 -38.22 -25.68
N LYS A 101 -2.00 -38.23 -24.51
CA LYS A 101 -1.62 -36.99 -23.82
C LYS A 101 -0.61 -36.20 -24.65
N LEU A 102 -0.81 -34.88 -24.70
CA LEU A 102 0.19 -33.99 -25.26
C LEU A 102 1.50 -34.06 -24.44
N PRO A 103 2.68 -33.90 -25.05
CA PRO A 103 3.89 -33.53 -24.33
C PRO A 103 3.66 -32.29 -23.46
N ALA A 104 4.28 -32.24 -22.29
CA ALA A 104 4.03 -31.19 -21.29
C ALA A 104 4.42 -29.79 -21.82
N ASP A 105 5.47 -29.71 -22.61
CA ASP A 105 5.96 -28.49 -23.25
C ASP A 105 5.01 -27.98 -24.35
N GLN A 106 4.43 -28.88 -25.15
CA GLN A 106 3.40 -28.53 -26.13
C GLN A 106 2.11 -28.09 -25.45
N ALA A 107 1.67 -28.78 -24.40
CA ALA A 107 0.51 -28.37 -23.61
C ALA A 107 0.72 -26.95 -23.03
N ALA A 108 1.90 -26.67 -22.47
CA ALA A 108 2.23 -25.35 -21.93
C ALA A 108 2.30 -24.26 -23.03
N ASN A 109 2.83 -24.59 -24.22
CA ASN A 109 2.80 -23.69 -25.37
C ASN A 109 1.35 -23.33 -25.75
N ILE A 110 0.47 -24.32 -25.83
CA ILE A 110 -0.95 -24.12 -26.17
C ILE A 110 -1.65 -23.24 -25.13
N SER A 111 -1.48 -23.52 -23.83
CA SER A 111 -2.08 -22.69 -22.77
C SER A 111 -1.62 -21.23 -22.87
N TYR A 112 -0.32 -21.00 -23.12
CA TYR A 112 0.21 -19.64 -23.31
C TYR A 112 -0.43 -18.95 -24.51
N LEU A 113 -0.46 -19.63 -25.65
CA LEU A 113 -0.99 -19.04 -26.88
C LEU A 113 -2.48 -18.75 -26.79
N LEU A 114 -3.27 -19.60 -26.12
CA LEU A 114 -4.69 -19.35 -25.93
C LEU A 114 -4.95 -18.18 -24.98
N LEU A 115 -4.15 -18.04 -23.90
CA LEU A 115 -4.23 -16.87 -23.01
C LEU A 115 -3.90 -15.57 -23.76
N ARG A 116 -2.89 -15.58 -24.64
CA ARG A 116 -2.35 -14.36 -25.28
C ARG A 116 -3.03 -14.01 -26.60
N TYR A 117 -3.50 -15.01 -27.33
CA TYR A 117 -3.95 -14.88 -28.72
C TYR A 117 -5.31 -15.52 -29.00
N GLY A 118 -5.95 -16.16 -28.01
CA GLY A 118 -7.26 -16.79 -28.18
C GLY A 118 -8.36 -15.81 -28.59
N ASP A 119 -8.22 -14.53 -28.24
CA ASP A 119 -9.17 -13.47 -28.57
C ASP A 119 -8.70 -12.56 -29.74
N THR A 120 -7.59 -12.91 -30.41
CA THR A 120 -7.00 -12.08 -31.46
C THR A 120 -8.00 -11.66 -32.53
N LYS A 121 -7.84 -10.43 -33.02
CA LYS A 121 -8.62 -9.87 -34.13
C LYS A 121 -7.86 -9.84 -35.46
N LYS A 122 -6.64 -10.39 -35.49
CA LYS A 122 -5.79 -10.37 -36.69
C LYS A 122 -5.88 -11.71 -37.44
N PRO A 123 -6.23 -11.72 -38.74
CA PRO A 123 -6.31 -12.95 -39.56
C PRO A 123 -5.04 -13.81 -39.50
N ALA A 124 -3.86 -13.19 -39.65
CA ALA A 124 -2.58 -13.89 -39.59
C ALA A 124 -2.30 -14.57 -38.24
N GLU A 125 -2.65 -13.92 -37.13
CA GLU A 125 -2.45 -14.49 -35.79
C GLU A 125 -3.44 -15.63 -35.54
N ALA A 126 -4.70 -15.48 -35.94
CA ALA A 126 -5.70 -16.54 -35.80
C ALA A 126 -5.33 -17.77 -36.64
N ALA A 127 -4.89 -17.58 -37.89
CA ALA A 127 -4.43 -18.67 -38.74
C ALA A 127 -3.16 -19.34 -38.20
N ALA A 128 -2.21 -18.56 -37.70
CA ALA A 128 -1.00 -19.08 -37.07
C ALA A 128 -1.31 -19.90 -35.80
N LEU A 129 -2.23 -19.40 -34.96
CA LEU A 129 -2.69 -20.11 -33.78
C LEU A 129 -3.38 -21.43 -34.16
N ALA A 130 -4.31 -21.42 -35.10
CA ALA A 130 -4.98 -22.62 -35.57
C ALA A 130 -4.00 -23.64 -36.16
N HIS A 131 -3.04 -23.17 -36.97
CA HIS A 131 -1.98 -24.00 -37.54
C HIS A 131 -1.14 -24.68 -36.44
N LEU A 132 -0.67 -23.92 -35.44
CA LEU A 132 0.12 -24.47 -34.34
C LEU A 132 -0.70 -25.45 -33.50
N LEU A 133 -1.95 -25.14 -33.18
CA LEU A 133 -2.87 -26.05 -32.48
C LEU A 133 -3.01 -27.36 -33.23
N HIS A 134 -3.28 -27.35 -34.54
CA HIS A 134 -3.38 -28.57 -35.34
C HIS A 134 -2.05 -29.31 -35.46
N SER A 135 -0.92 -28.59 -35.57
CA SER A 135 0.41 -29.20 -35.63
C SER A 135 0.79 -29.98 -34.37
N TRP A 136 0.26 -29.63 -33.21
CA TRP A 136 0.48 -30.38 -31.97
C TRP A 136 -0.63 -31.38 -31.65
N THR A 137 -1.88 -31.00 -31.91
CA THR A 137 -3.03 -31.83 -31.52
C THR A 137 -3.35 -32.91 -32.55
N ALA A 138 -2.97 -32.75 -33.82
CA ALA A 138 -3.29 -33.69 -34.88
C ALA A 138 -2.07 -34.09 -35.72
N ALA A 139 -0.84 -33.94 -35.19
CA ALA A 139 0.36 -34.41 -35.86
C ALA A 139 0.24 -35.89 -36.28
N PRO A 140 0.75 -36.28 -37.47
CA PRO A 140 0.81 -37.68 -37.86
C PRO A 140 1.69 -38.46 -36.87
N ARG A 141 1.23 -39.62 -36.42
CA ARG A 141 2.03 -40.54 -35.58
C ARG A 141 3.10 -41.22 -36.42
N THR A 142 2.76 -41.49 -37.68
CA THR A 142 3.64 -42.04 -38.71
C THR A 142 3.30 -41.40 -40.05
N PRO A 143 4.19 -41.47 -41.07
CA PRO A 143 3.87 -40.98 -42.41
C PRO A 143 2.60 -41.59 -43.02
N ALA A 144 2.17 -42.78 -42.59
CA ALA A 144 0.94 -43.40 -43.06
C ALA A 144 -0.32 -42.61 -42.69
N ASP A 145 -0.29 -41.81 -41.60
CA ASP A 145 -1.42 -40.96 -41.23
C ASP A 145 -1.59 -39.77 -42.21
N LEU A 146 -0.70 -39.60 -43.20
CA LEU A 146 -0.83 -38.59 -44.27
C LEU A 146 -1.22 -39.22 -45.62
N ASP A 147 -1.60 -40.50 -45.66
CA ASP A 147 -2.01 -41.17 -46.90
C ASP A 147 -3.30 -40.52 -47.46
N PRO A 148 -3.31 -40.01 -48.71
CA PRO A 148 -4.49 -39.43 -49.35
C PRO A 148 -5.72 -40.34 -49.44
N ALA A 149 -5.56 -41.66 -49.29
CA ALA A 149 -6.67 -42.60 -49.25
C ALA A 149 -7.45 -42.55 -47.93
N LEU A 150 -6.90 -41.95 -46.87
CA LEU A 150 -7.53 -41.89 -45.55
C LEU A 150 -8.73 -40.92 -45.51
N HIS A 151 -9.68 -41.25 -44.65
CA HIS A 151 -10.83 -40.41 -44.35
C HIS A 151 -10.51 -39.33 -43.32
N TYR A 152 -11.42 -38.37 -43.18
CA TYR A 152 -11.27 -37.17 -42.35
C TYR A 152 -11.03 -37.49 -40.86
N ASP A 153 -11.50 -38.62 -40.37
CA ASP A 153 -11.33 -39.11 -39.00
C ASP A 153 -9.96 -39.80 -38.78
N GLU A 154 -9.34 -40.30 -39.83
CA GLU A 154 -8.07 -41.04 -39.79
C GLU A 154 -6.85 -40.22 -40.22
N ILE A 155 -7.06 -39.16 -41.01
CA ILE A 155 -5.97 -38.32 -41.54
C ILE A 155 -5.34 -37.43 -40.45
N GLY A 156 -4.01 -37.36 -40.44
CA GLY A 156 -3.20 -36.43 -39.65
C GLY A 156 -3.07 -35.06 -40.33
N TYR A 157 -2.65 -34.06 -39.56
CA TYR A 157 -2.40 -32.71 -40.06
C TYR A 157 -1.00 -32.62 -40.68
N ASP A 158 -0.92 -32.36 -41.98
CA ASP A 158 0.35 -32.05 -42.65
C ASP A 158 0.73 -30.59 -42.39
N ALA A 159 1.56 -30.38 -41.36
CA ALA A 159 1.97 -29.04 -40.97
C ALA A 159 2.75 -28.32 -42.07
N GLN A 160 3.66 -28.99 -42.77
CA GLN A 160 4.49 -28.33 -43.79
C GLN A 160 3.65 -27.91 -45.00
N TYR A 161 2.77 -28.80 -45.47
CA TYR A 161 1.84 -28.50 -46.55
C TYR A 161 1.00 -27.24 -46.26
N HIS A 162 0.39 -27.18 -45.08
CA HIS A 162 -0.43 -26.04 -44.68
C HIS A 162 0.40 -24.77 -44.50
N LEU A 163 1.58 -24.88 -43.90
CA LEU A 163 2.47 -23.74 -43.72
C LEU A 163 2.88 -23.14 -45.07
N ASP A 164 3.24 -23.96 -46.05
CA ASP A 164 3.68 -23.51 -47.37
C ASP A 164 2.60 -22.76 -48.15
N LEU A 165 1.33 -23.09 -47.91
CA LEU A 165 0.18 -22.44 -48.55
C LEU A 165 -0.34 -21.19 -47.80
N LEU A 166 0.13 -20.94 -46.56
CA LEU A 166 -0.22 -19.72 -45.84
C LEU A 166 0.44 -18.48 -46.48
N PRO A 167 -0.21 -17.30 -46.39
CA PRO A 167 0.39 -16.04 -46.80
C PRO A 167 1.60 -15.67 -45.92
N ALA A 168 2.46 -14.79 -46.43
CA ALA A 168 3.75 -14.47 -45.80
C ALA A 168 3.60 -13.90 -44.38
N ASP A 169 2.57 -13.09 -44.13
CA ASP A 169 2.24 -12.54 -42.82
C ASP A 169 1.83 -13.62 -41.81
N ALA A 170 1.03 -14.60 -42.23
CA ALA A 170 0.66 -15.75 -41.41
C ALA A 170 1.86 -16.67 -41.14
N LYS A 171 2.72 -16.93 -42.13
CA LYS A 171 3.99 -17.67 -41.92
C LYS A 171 4.88 -16.99 -40.88
N ALA A 172 5.05 -15.66 -40.99
CA ALA A 172 5.79 -14.89 -40.00
C ALA A 172 5.14 -14.95 -38.61
N ALA A 173 3.80 -14.93 -38.54
CA ALA A 173 3.07 -15.08 -37.29
C ALA A 173 3.24 -16.48 -36.67
N VAL A 174 3.30 -17.55 -37.46
CA VAL A 174 3.57 -18.91 -36.96
C VAL A 174 4.91 -18.97 -36.24
N GLU A 175 5.99 -18.50 -36.88
CA GLU A 175 7.32 -18.53 -36.28
C GLU A 175 7.41 -17.63 -35.03
N ARG A 176 6.78 -16.45 -35.07
CA ARG A 176 6.71 -15.55 -33.92
C ARG A 176 5.96 -16.19 -32.75
N LEU A 177 4.74 -16.68 -32.96
CA LEU A 177 3.92 -17.29 -31.90
C LEU A 177 4.61 -18.53 -31.31
N ARG A 178 5.23 -19.37 -32.15
CA ARG A 178 6.01 -20.52 -31.67
C ARG A 178 7.16 -20.07 -30.75
N THR A 179 7.93 -19.09 -31.19
CA THR A 179 9.08 -18.56 -30.43
C THR A 179 8.65 -17.94 -29.11
N GLU A 180 7.59 -17.15 -29.11
CA GLU A 180 7.03 -16.54 -27.91
C GLU A 180 6.52 -17.62 -26.94
N ALA A 181 5.78 -18.61 -27.42
CA ALA A 181 5.29 -19.71 -26.58
C ALA A 181 6.45 -20.49 -25.92
N GLU A 182 7.49 -20.84 -26.67
CA GLU A 182 8.65 -21.54 -26.12
C GLU A 182 9.45 -20.69 -25.12
N THR A 183 9.43 -19.38 -25.30
CA THR A 183 10.09 -18.41 -24.42
C THR A 183 9.31 -18.22 -23.14
N ASP A 184 7.99 -18.04 -23.23
CA ASP A 184 7.14 -17.51 -22.16
C ASP A 184 6.11 -18.50 -21.61
N ARG A 185 6.09 -19.77 -22.04
CA ARG A 185 5.16 -20.77 -21.49
C ARG A 185 5.22 -20.93 -19.97
N GLY A 186 4.08 -21.35 -19.44
CA GLY A 186 3.92 -21.68 -18.02
C GLY A 186 4.73 -22.89 -17.55
N PRO A 187 4.70 -23.18 -16.23
CA PRO A 187 3.95 -22.45 -15.21
C PRO A 187 4.53 -21.07 -14.93
N TRP A 188 3.64 -20.08 -14.72
CA TRP A 188 4.05 -18.75 -14.27
C TRP A 188 4.05 -18.65 -12.75
N THR A 189 4.89 -17.76 -12.24
CA THR A 189 4.90 -17.36 -10.82
C THR A 189 4.77 -15.85 -10.71
N ALA A 190 4.16 -15.39 -9.62
CA ALA A 190 4.00 -13.97 -9.29
C ALA A 190 4.51 -13.72 -7.88
N SER A 191 5.20 -12.61 -7.67
CA SER A 191 5.67 -12.18 -6.34
C SER A 191 5.60 -10.67 -6.19
N VAL A 192 5.51 -10.20 -4.94
CA VAL A 192 5.60 -8.79 -4.57
C VAL A 192 6.83 -8.59 -3.69
N THR A 193 7.77 -7.80 -4.16
CA THR A 193 8.93 -7.36 -3.38
C THR A 193 8.57 -6.06 -2.67
N THR A 194 8.66 -6.07 -1.34
CA THR A 194 8.43 -4.90 -0.51
C THR A 194 9.67 -3.98 -0.49
N PRO A 195 9.49 -2.68 -0.16
CA PRO A 195 10.62 -1.78 0.03
C PRO A 195 11.60 -2.29 1.09
N LYS A 196 12.86 -1.88 0.96
CA LYS A 196 13.86 -2.07 2.01
C LYS A 196 13.81 -0.90 3.00
N GLY A 197 13.95 -1.21 4.28
CA GLY A 197 13.98 -0.21 5.35
C GLY A 197 12.62 0.11 5.94
N ASP A 198 12.64 0.92 6.99
CA ASP A 198 11.45 1.31 7.74
C ASP A 198 10.50 2.15 6.88
N GLN A 199 9.21 1.90 7.02
CA GLN A 199 8.16 2.65 6.35
C GLN A 199 7.55 3.66 7.30
N HIS A 200 7.23 4.85 6.80
CA HIS A 200 6.66 5.93 7.59
C HIS A 200 5.38 6.46 6.94
N PRO A 201 4.40 6.95 7.71
CA PRO A 201 3.20 7.56 7.17
C PRO A 201 3.55 8.74 6.26
N GLY A 202 2.91 8.81 5.09
CA GLY A 202 3.13 9.91 4.14
C GLY A 202 4.42 9.84 3.32
N GLU A 203 5.31 8.86 3.57
CA GLU A 203 6.52 8.67 2.77
C GLU A 203 6.31 7.56 1.73
N ALA A 204 6.34 7.94 0.45
CA ALA A 204 6.21 6.98 -0.64
C ALA A 204 7.43 6.05 -0.74
N ALA A 205 7.19 4.76 -0.90
CA ALA A 205 8.23 3.76 -1.13
C ALA A 205 7.93 2.92 -2.37
N GLU A 206 8.98 2.44 -3.04
CA GLU A 206 8.87 1.62 -4.25
C GLU A 206 8.62 0.14 -3.91
N TRP A 207 7.57 -0.41 -4.52
CA TRP A 207 7.20 -1.81 -4.47
C TRP A 207 7.30 -2.40 -5.87
N THR A 208 7.73 -3.65 -5.97
CA THR A 208 7.95 -4.31 -7.26
C THR A 208 7.16 -5.60 -7.33
N VAL A 209 6.22 -5.69 -8.27
CA VAL A 209 5.59 -6.95 -8.66
C VAL A 209 6.45 -7.60 -9.75
N THR A 210 6.69 -8.89 -9.65
CA THR A 210 7.46 -9.66 -10.63
C THR A 210 6.65 -10.86 -11.10
N VAL A 211 6.60 -11.06 -12.42
CA VAL A 211 6.00 -12.23 -13.07
C VAL A 211 7.08 -12.98 -13.82
N LYS A 212 7.24 -14.27 -13.53
CA LYS A 212 8.26 -15.12 -14.16
C LYS A 212 7.65 -16.36 -14.80
N ASN A 213 8.25 -16.83 -15.89
CA ASN A 213 7.92 -18.09 -16.54
C ASN A 213 8.62 -19.29 -15.88
N ALA A 214 8.44 -20.48 -16.45
CA ALA A 214 9.01 -21.74 -15.97
C ALA A 214 10.55 -21.78 -15.97
N LYS A 215 11.21 -20.85 -16.66
CA LYS A 215 12.67 -20.73 -16.77
C LYS A 215 13.21 -19.57 -15.91
N ASP A 216 12.42 -19.08 -14.95
CA ASP A 216 12.72 -17.95 -14.07
C ASP A 216 12.97 -16.60 -14.81
N LYS A 217 12.59 -16.51 -16.08
CA LYS A 217 12.69 -15.27 -16.86
C LYS A 217 11.42 -14.45 -16.72
N GLY A 218 11.56 -13.13 -16.73
CA GLY A 218 10.43 -12.21 -16.67
C GLY A 218 9.52 -12.32 -17.90
N VAL A 219 8.21 -12.24 -17.68
CA VAL A 219 7.21 -12.28 -18.77
C VAL A 219 6.67 -10.88 -19.02
N ALA A 220 6.85 -10.38 -20.24
CA ALA A 220 6.45 -9.03 -20.63
C ALA A 220 4.95 -8.92 -20.95
N ASP A 221 4.43 -7.69 -20.89
CA ASP A 221 3.08 -7.32 -21.32
C ASP A 221 1.95 -8.11 -20.62
N VAL A 222 2.20 -8.62 -19.41
CA VAL A 222 1.20 -9.29 -18.58
C VAL A 222 0.37 -8.24 -17.85
N PRO A 223 -0.96 -8.17 -18.04
CA PRO A 223 -1.80 -7.26 -17.27
C PRO A 223 -1.91 -7.75 -15.82
N VAL A 224 -1.51 -6.89 -14.89
CA VAL A 224 -1.53 -7.13 -13.45
C VAL A 224 -2.46 -6.13 -12.79
N LYS A 225 -3.52 -6.61 -12.17
CA LYS A 225 -4.41 -5.83 -11.31
C LYS A 225 -3.75 -5.64 -9.95
N LEU A 226 -3.54 -4.39 -9.56
CA LEU A 226 -2.94 -3.98 -8.29
C LEU A 226 -4.01 -3.39 -7.38
N THR A 227 -4.05 -3.86 -6.14
CA THR A 227 -4.96 -3.38 -5.09
C THR A 227 -4.14 -2.99 -3.86
N ALA A 228 -4.26 -1.73 -3.43
CA ALA A 228 -3.60 -1.22 -2.24
C ALA A 228 -4.57 -1.16 -1.04
N THR A 229 -4.11 -1.57 0.14
CA THR A 229 -4.82 -1.43 1.42
C THR A 229 -3.92 -0.68 2.40
N ASP A 230 -4.49 0.20 3.23
CA ASP A 230 -3.77 1.07 4.17
C ASP A 230 -2.63 1.88 3.52
N ALA A 231 -2.75 2.14 2.22
CA ALA A 231 -1.82 2.90 1.42
C ALA A 231 -2.53 3.54 0.24
N THR A 232 -1.96 4.62 -0.29
CA THR A 232 -2.35 5.18 -1.58
C THR A 232 -1.31 4.79 -2.62
N LEU A 233 -1.79 4.27 -3.76
CA LEU A 233 -0.95 3.91 -4.90
C LEU A 233 -0.82 5.14 -5.81
N ASP A 234 0.42 5.57 -6.06
CA ASP A 234 0.71 6.56 -7.09
C ASP A 234 0.69 5.84 -8.44
N ASP A 235 -0.21 6.23 -9.33
CA ASP A 235 -0.55 5.49 -10.56
C ASP A 235 0.52 5.59 -11.66
N GLY A 236 1.73 6.07 -11.33
CA GLY A 236 2.88 6.07 -12.22
C GLY A 236 2.74 7.01 -13.42
N LYS A 237 1.65 7.79 -13.52
CA LYS A 237 1.52 8.86 -14.54
C LYS A 237 2.47 10.04 -14.29
N ALA A 238 3.22 10.02 -13.18
CA ALA A 238 4.15 11.06 -12.78
C ALA A 238 5.45 11.15 -13.62
N GLU A 239 5.78 10.16 -14.45
CA GLU A 239 6.91 10.29 -15.42
C GLU A 239 6.48 10.97 -16.75
N ALA A 240 5.17 11.14 -17.02
CA ALA A 240 4.67 11.88 -18.19
C ALA A 240 4.13 13.29 -17.86
N ALA A 241 4.03 13.68 -16.59
CA ALA A 241 3.38 14.92 -16.18
C ALA A 241 4.14 15.68 -15.08
N LYS A 242 5.43 15.96 -15.29
CA LYS A 242 6.10 17.10 -14.63
C LYS A 242 5.73 18.41 -15.35
N ALA A 243 4.52 18.91 -15.14
CA ALA A 243 4.16 20.32 -15.32
C ALA A 243 2.71 20.60 -14.88
N ALA A 244 2.47 20.77 -13.58
CA ALA A 244 1.50 21.75 -13.04
C ALA A 244 1.40 21.59 -11.50
N ALA A 245 1.61 22.70 -10.81
CA ALA A 245 1.36 22.83 -9.37
C ALA A 245 -0.14 22.90 -9.06
N GLY A 246 -0.54 22.48 -7.85
CA GLY A 246 -1.80 22.93 -7.25
C GLY A 246 -2.46 21.90 -6.32
N ASN A 247 -2.41 22.20 -5.01
CA ASN A 247 -3.23 21.71 -3.90
C ASN A 247 -4.34 20.68 -4.20
N SER A 248 -4.33 19.55 -3.48
CA SER A 248 -5.55 18.85 -3.06
C SER A 248 -5.30 18.04 -1.79
N SER A 249 -6.17 18.25 -0.80
CA SER A 249 -6.22 17.54 0.49
C SER A 249 -6.73 16.08 0.35
N PRO A 250 -6.59 15.24 1.40
CA PRO A 250 -6.49 13.79 1.26
C PRO A 250 -7.81 13.06 1.56
N GLN A 251 -8.56 12.62 0.55
CA GLN A 251 -9.54 11.53 0.72
C GLN A 251 -9.96 10.98 -0.66
N GLY A 252 -9.55 9.74 -0.94
CA GLY A 252 -10.00 9.01 -2.13
C GLY A 252 -9.02 7.92 -2.53
N ALA A 253 -9.11 6.76 -1.87
CA ALA A 253 -8.31 5.59 -2.21
C ALA A 253 -8.48 5.22 -3.70
N ALA A 254 -7.41 5.32 -4.49
CA ALA A 254 -7.32 4.60 -5.75
C ALA A 254 -7.20 3.10 -5.40
N LYS A 255 -8.32 2.39 -5.43
CA LYS A 255 -8.43 1.02 -4.90
C LYS A 255 -7.81 -0.02 -5.83
N ASP A 256 -7.99 0.12 -7.13
CA ASP A 256 -7.56 -0.87 -8.13
C ASP A 256 -6.95 -0.18 -9.36
N VAL A 257 -5.76 -0.61 -9.80
CA VAL A 257 -5.12 -0.16 -11.06
C VAL A 257 -4.61 -1.38 -11.81
N THR A 258 -4.82 -1.45 -13.12
CA THR A 258 -4.23 -2.51 -13.96
C THR A 258 -3.04 -1.96 -14.74
N LEU A 259 -1.86 -2.53 -14.51
CA LEU A 259 -0.61 -2.17 -15.20
C LEU A 259 -0.05 -3.38 -15.94
N LYS A 260 0.70 -3.16 -17.02
CA LYS A 260 1.40 -4.23 -17.75
C LYS A 260 2.83 -4.39 -17.25
N THR A 261 3.31 -5.63 -17.14
CA THR A 261 4.73 -5.89 -16.87
C THR A 261 5.62 -5.33 -17.99
N GLY A 262 6.77 -4.79 -17.59
CA GLY A 262 7.83 -4.40 -18.52
C GLY A 262 8.53 -5.60 -19.14
N ALA A 263 9.53 -5.33 -20.00
CA ALA A 263 10.30 -6.37 -20.69
C ALA A 263 11.03 -7.35 -19.75
N ASP A 264 11.30 -6.93 -18.51
CA ASP A 264 11.91 -7.76 -17.46
C ASP A 264 10.89 -8.52 -16.60
N GLY A 265 9.61 -8.46 -16.95
CA GLY A 265 8.52 -9.07 -16.19
C GLY A 265 8.12 -8.33 -14.91
N THR A 266 8.52 -7.07 -14.75
CA THR A 266 8.24 -6.32 -13.52
C THR A 266 7.24 -5.18 -13.70
N VAL A 267 6.51 -4.87 -12.62
CA VAL A 267 5.75 -3.63 -12.45
C VAL A 267 6.24 -2.96 -11.19
N ARG A 268 6.70 -1.71 -11.30
CA ARG A 268 7.15 -0.90 -10.15
C ARG A 268 6.13 0.19 -9.85
N VAL A 269 5.72 0.28 -8.59
CA VAL A 269 4.74 1.29 -8.13
C VAL A 269 5.22 1.91 -6.83
N LYS A 270 4.83 3.17 -6.61
CA LYS A 270 5.06 3.84 -5.33
C LYS A 270 3.80 3.75 -4.48
N LEU A 271 3.95 3.22 -3.27
CA LEU A 271 2.90 3.21 -2.27
C LEU A 271 3.26 4.17 -1.16
N THR A 272 2.33 5.03 -0.81
CA THR A 272 2.44 5.91 0.37
C THR A 272 1.60 5.33 1.50
N PRO A 273 2.19 4.93 2.64
CA PRO A 273 1.44 4.40 3.76
C PRO A 273 0.43 5.42 4.32
N ALA A 274 -0.79 4.96 4.53
CA ALA A 274 -1.89 5.70 5.14
C ALA A 274 -2.42 5.06 6.44
N GLY A 275 -2.04 3.80 6.70
CA GLY A 275 -2.31 3.07 7.95
C GLY A 275 -1.11 2.24 8.41
N ASP A 276 -1.29 1.43 9.44
CA ASP A 276 -0.19 0.74 10.14
C ASP A 276 0.39 -0.44 9.34
N GLN A 277 -0.40 -1.04 8.44
CA GLN A 277 -0.02 -2.24 7.68
C GLN A 277 -0.30 -2.07 6.18
N PRO A 278 0.41 -1.15 5.50
CA PRO A 278 0.28 -0.99 4.06
C PRO A 278 0.54 -2.32 3.34
N LYS A 279 -0.40 -2.65 2.46
CA LYS A 279 -0.45 -3.92 1.73
C LYS A 279 -0.68 -3.66 0.25
N LEU A 280 0.07 -4.37 -0.58
CA LEU A 280 -0.14 -4.44 -2.02
C LEU A 280 -0.50 -5.86 -2.41
N VAL A 281 -1.63 -6.03 -3.11
CA VAL A 281 -2.03 -7.28 -3.75
C VAL A 281 -1.90 -7.12 -5.26
N ALA A 282 -1.28 -8.09 -5.91
CA ALA A 282 -1.21 -8.22 -7.35
C ALA A 282 -1.97 -9.47 -7.79
N ALA A 283 -2.89 -9.32 -8.74
CA ALA A 283 -3.67 -10.41 -9.33
C ALA A 283 -3.53 -10.39 -10.86
N LEU A 284 -3.37 -11.56 -11.48
CA LEU A 284 -3.23 -11.70 -12.93
C LEU A 284 -3.72 -13.07 -13.44
N SER A 285 -4.12 -13.13 -14.70
CA SER A 285 -4.35 -14.40 -15.41
C SER A 285 -3.04 -14.97 -15.91
N ALA A 286 -2.78 -16.24 -15.59
CA ALA A 286 -1.67 -17.03 -16.08
C ALA A 286 -2.17 -18.21 -16.92
N PRO A 287 -1.32 -18.79 -17.80
CA PRO A 287 -1.67 -19.98 -18.54
C PRO A 287 -2.00 -21.13 -17.58
N ALA A 288 -3.05 -21.91 -17.85
CA ALA A 288 -3.25 -23.17 -17.12
C ALA A 288 -2.06 -24.11 -17.35
N ASP A 289 -1.78 -24.95 -16.34
CA ASP A 289 -0.72 -25.95 -16.40
C ASP A 289 -0.90 -26.88 -17.61
N ARG A 290 -2.17 -27.16 -17.98
CA ARG A 290 -2.55 -27.87 -19.20
C ARG A 290 -3.86 -27.32 -19.76
N PRO A 291 -4.04 -27.33 -21.09
CA PRO A 291 -5.24 -26.80 -21.69
C PRO A 291 -6.42 -27.77 -21.60
N TYR A 292 -7.63 -27.23 -21.47
CA TYR A 292 -8.87 -28.00 -21.43
C TYR A 292 -9.73 -27.72 -22.67
N VAL A 293 -10.43 -28.76 -23.13
CA VAL A 293 -11.32 -28.66 -24.29
C VAL A 293 -12.78 -28.55 -23.89
N ARG A 294 -13.57 -28.01 -24.80
CA ARG A 294 -15.01 -28.25 -24.85
C ARG A 294 -15.28 -29.39 -25.82
N VAL A 295 -16.09 -30.35 -25.36
CA VAL A 295 -16.47 -31.53 -26.15
C VAL A 295 -17.89 -31.33 -26.67
N PRO A 296 -18.13 -31.51 -27.98
CA PRO A 296 -19.47 -31.37 -28.54
C PRO A 296 -20.36 -32.50 -28.05
N VAL A 297 -21.67 -32.23 -27.94
CA VAL A 297 -22.63 -33.29 -27.61
C VAL A 297 -22.74 -34.30 -28.75
N GLU A 298 -22.57 -33.85 -30.00
CA GLU A 298 -22.45 -34.71 -31.18
C GLU A 298 -21.00 -35.19 -31.38
N THR A 299 -20.80 -36.51 -31.46
CA THR A 299 -19.44 -37.10 -31.46
C THR A 299 -18.63 -36.88 -32.74
N LYS A 300 -19.24 -36.36 -33.82
CA LYS A 300 -18.57 -36.14 -35.12
C LYS A 300 -18.09 -34.70 -35.34
N VAL A 301 -18.38 -33.81 -34.38
CA VAL A 301 -17.98 -32.40 -34.43
C VAL A 301 -16.61 -32.23 -33.77
N GLN A 302 -15.85 -31.23 -34.21
CA GLN A 302 -14.55 -30.92 -33.62
C GLN A 302 -14.67 -30.52 -32.15
N ARG A 303 -13.72 -30.97 -31.33
CA ARG A 303 -13.47 -30.38 -30.01
C ARG A 303 -12.91 -28.97 -30.19
N VAL A 304 -13.25 -28.07 -29.27
CA VAL A 304 -12.82 -26.66 -29.36
C VAL A 304 -12.18 -26.15 -28.08
N VAL A 305 -11.33 -25.13 -28.23
CA VAL A 305 -10.72 -24.35 -27.14
C VAL A 305 -10.98 -22.87 -27.38
N SER A 306 -11.12 -22.08 -26.31
CA SER A 306 -11.22 -20.61 -26.39
C SER A 306 -10.05 -19.95 -25.68
N THR A 307 -9.91 -20.15 -24.37
CA THR A 307 -8.83 -19.57 -23.54
C THR A 307 -7.83 -20.61 -23.02
N GLY A 308 -8.05 -21.89 -23.30
CA GLY A 308 -7.18 -22.98 -22.86
C GLY A 308 -7.24 -23.24 -21.35
N GLY A 309 -8.17 -22.65 -20.62
CA GLY A 309 -8.13 -22.64 -19.16
C GLY A 309 -7.09 -21.63 -18.68
N GLU A 310 -7.56 -20.61 -17.98
CA GLU A 310 -6.71 -19.65 -17.31
C GLU A 310 -6.63 -19.98 -15.83
N LYS A 311 -5.50 -19.65 -15.22
CA LYS A 311 -5.31 -19.74 -13.77
C LYS A 311 -5.09 -18.34 -13.22
N GLU A 312 -5.83 -17.97 -12.19
CA GLU A 312 -5.55 -16.74 -11.45
C GLU A 312 -4.31 -16.94 -10.56
N LEU A 313 -3.34 -16.03 -10.68
CA LEU A 313 -2.22 -15.91 -9.75
C LEU A 313 -2.40 -14.65 -8.91
N THR A 314 -2.28 -14.83 -7.58
CA THR A 314 -2.29 -13.73 -6.62
C THR A 314 -0.98 -13.70 -5.85
N ALA A 315 -0.37 -12.52 -5.76
CA ALA A 315 0.78 -12.27 -4.91
C ALA A 315 0.50 -11.07 -4.00
N GLN A 316 1.09 -11.05 -2.81
CA GLN A 316 0.93 -9.92 -1.90
C GLN A 316 2.22 -9.62 -1.17
N GLY A 317 2.42 -8.35 -0.87
CA GLY A 317 3.40 -7.89 0.10
C GLY A 317 2.70 -7.08 1.19
N VAL A 318 3.19 -7.20 2.41
CA VAL A 318 2.71 -6.46 3.57
C VAL A 318 3.94 -5.99 4.33
N VAL A 319 3.93 -4.73 4.76
CA VAL A 319 4.96 -4.18 5.65
C VAL A 319 4.29 -3.48 6.82
N ASN A 320 4.99 -3.39 7.94
CA ASN A 320 4.53 -2.59 9.07
C ASN A 320 5.14 -1.20 8.96
N VAL A 321 4.32 -0.18 9.21
CA VAL A 321 4.83 1.17 9.43
C VAL A 321 5.56 1.21 10.78
N ALA A 322 6.73 1.85 10.80
CA ALA A 322 7.49 2.01 12.02
C ALA A 322 6.67 2.81 13.05
N LYS A 323 6.51 2.28 14.26
CA LYS A 323 5.75 2.97 15.31
C LYS A 323 6.46 4.26 15.75
N PRO A 324 5.73 5.35 16.03
CA PRO A 324 6.34 6.56 16.54
C PRO A 324 7.07 6.31 17.87
N GLY A 325 8.22 6.95 18.01
CA GLY A 325 8.98 6.98 19.25
C GLY A 325 8.54 8.12 20.17
N LYS A 326 9.01 8.06 21.41
CA LYS A 326 8.88 9.14 22.40
C LYS A 326 10.25 9.44 23.00
N VAL A 327 10.49 10.69 23.40
CA VAL A 327 11.62 11.02 24.27
C VAL A 327 11.07 11.61 25.57
N GLN A 328 11.52 11.06 26.69
CA GLN A 328 11.26 11.58 28.02
C GLN A 328 12.55 12.18 28.52
N VAL A 329 12.52 13.46 28.86
CA VAL A 329 13.67 14.18 29.37
C VAL A 329 13.43 14.52 30.82
N THR A 330 14.40 14.22 31.68
CA THR A 330 14.40 14.61 33.08
C THR A 330 15.53 15.60 33.34
N LYS A 331 15.20 16.76 33.88
CA LYS A 331 16.18 17.73 34.34
C LYS A 331 16.44 17.50 35.82
N THR A 332 17.70 17.31 36.21
CA THR A 332 18.06 17.04 37.61
C THR A 332 19.04 18.07 38.16
N ASP A 333 18.97 18.24 39.47
CA ASP A 333 19.95 18.96 40.28
C ASP A 333 21.19 18.08 40.52
N ALA A 334 22.38 18.60 40.22
CA ALA A 334 23.64 17.85 40.33
C ALA A 334 23.98 17.39 41.76
N ASN A 335 23.48 18.10 42.77
CA ASN A 335 23.82 17.84 44.17
C ASN A 335 22.83 16.86 44.81
N THR A 336 21.55 16.94 44.43
CA THR A 336 20.46 16.21 45.10
C THR A 336 19.83 15.11 44.25
N GLY A 337 20.07 15.12 42.93
CA GLY A 337 19.43 14.21 41.97
C GLY A 337 17.93 14.46 41.77
N LYS A 338 17.35 15.47 42.43
CA LYS A 338 15.92 15.80 42.33
C LYS A 338 15.60 16.49 41.02
N GLY A 339 14.36 16.31 40.56
CA GLY A 339 13.82 16.98 39.38
C GLY A 339 13.82 18.50 39.50
N VAL A 340 14.11 19.20 38.40
CA VAL A 340 14.18 20.66 38.32
C VAL A 340 13.28 21.18 37.20
N GLY A 341 12.28 21.98 37.55
CA GLY A 341 11.39 22.61 36.58
C GLY A 341 11.86 23.94 36.04
N GLY A 342 11.28 24.34 34.91
CA GLY A 342 11.52 25.64 34.27
C GLY A 342 12.75 25.68 33.37
N ALA A 343 13.44 24.55 33.14
CA ALA A 343 14.53 24.49 32.18
C ALA A 343 13.95 24.51 30.75
N VAL A 344 14.49 25.33 29.86
CA VAL A 344 14.10 25.36 28.45
C VAL A 344 15.05 24.49 27.66
N LEU A 345 14.50 23.43 27.06
CA LEU A 345 15.24 22.39 26.36
C LEU A 345 14.86 22.41 24.88
N ARG A 346 15.85 22.38 24.00
CA ARG A 346 15.66 22.30 22.55
C ARG A 346 15.83 20.86 22.10
N ILE A 347 14.89 20.37 21.30
CA ILE A 347 14.90 19.01 20.76
C ILE A 347 15.49 19.01 19.36
N THR A 348 16.61 18.34 19.17
CA THR A 348 17.40 18.36 17.95
C THR A 348 17.71 16.96 17.46
N GLY A 349 18.14 16.84 16.21
CA GLY A 349 18.78 15.63 15.70
C GLY A 349 20.20 15.46 16.25
N LYS A 350 20.90 14.46 15.68
CA LYS A 350 22.28 14.08 16.01
C LYS A 350 23.29 15.23 16.07
N ASP A 351 23.16 16.21 15.20
CA ASP A 351 24.07 17.34 15.07
C ASP A 351 23.89 18.44 16.13
N ARG A 352 22.93 18.24 17.06
CA ARG A 352 22.58 19.19 18.13
C ARG A 352 22.09 20.56 17.65
N THR A 353 21.77 20.69 16.36
CA THR A 353 21.44 21.98 15.74
C THR A 353 20.23 21.89 14.80
N SER A 354 20.14 20.84 13.99
CA SER A 354 18.98 20.54 13.15
C SER A 354 17.82 20.02 13.99
N ALA A 355 16.59 20.25 13.53
CA ALA A 355 15.41 19.75 14.22
C ALA A 355 15.31 18.23 14.14
N ALA A 356 14.84 17.60 15.23
CA ALA A 356 14.39 16.22 15.18
C ALA A 356 13.20 16.07 14.22
N LEU A 357 12.96 14.87 13.71
CA LEU A 357 11.86 14.62 12.78
C LEU A 357 10.62 14.08 13.51
N GLY A 358 9.45 14.57 13.13
CA GLY A 358 8.17 13.97 13.48
C GLY A 358 7.94 12.68 12.72
N GLN A 359 6.97 11.88 13.16
CA GLN A 359 6.63 10.60 12.55
C GLN A 359 6.24 10.69 11.07
N ASP A 360 5.76 11.86 10.62
CA ASP A 360 5.44 12.18 9.22
C ASP A 360 6.66 12.62 8.40
N GLY A 361 7.87 12.48 8.96
CA GLY A 361 9.13 12.86 8.33
C GLY A 361 9.44 14.36 8.35
N LYS A 362 8.55 15.21 8.89
CA LYS A 362 8.76 16.66 8.89
C LYS A 362 9.63 17.13 10.06
N PRO A 363 10.41 18.22 9.90
CA PRO A 363 11.16 18.82 11.00
C PRO A 363 10.23 19.31 12.12
N LEU A 364 10.56 18.99 13.37
CA LEU A 364 9.86 19.49 14.57
C LEU A 364 10.33 20.92 14.88
N LEU A 365 9.63 21.88 14.30
CA LEU A 365 9.94 23.30 14.43
C LEU A 365 9.03 23.99 15.45
N GLY A 366 9.60 24.95 16.18
CA GLY A 366 8.85 25.93 16.96
C GLY A 366 8.29 27.06 16.09
N ALA A 367 7.54 27.97 16.71
CA ALA A 367 6.98 29.15 16.03
C ALA A 367 8.03 30.08 15.41
N ASP A 368 9.28 29.98 15.87
CA ASP A 368 10.43 30.74 15.38
C ASP A 368 11.14 30.07 14.19
N GLY A 369 10.62 28.94 13.69
CA GLY A 369 11.22 28.16 12.61
C GLY A 369 12.51 27.42 13.02
N LYS A 370 12.87 27.42 14.31
CA LYS A 370 14.01 26.67 14.86
C LYS A 370 13.53 25.35 15.48
N PRO A 371 14.43 24.44 15.87
CA PRO A 371 14.01 23.20 16.53
C PRO A 371 13.15 23.48 17.76
N VAL A 372 12.10 22.67 17.92
CA VAL A 372 11.10 22.84 18.98
C VAL A 372 11.75 22.94 20.37
N ILE A 373 11.23 23.86 21.18
CA ILE A 373 11.60 24.01 22.58
C ILE A 373 10.51 23.47 23.48
N VAL A 374 10.92 22.85 24.57
CA VAL A 374 10.03 22.34 25.62
C VAL A 374 10.53 22.80 26.98
N THR A 375 9.63 22.92 27.96
CA THR A 375 9.97 23.38 29.31
C THR A 375 9.70 22.27 30.31
N THR A 376 10.64 22.02 31.22
CA THR A 376 10.47 20.98 32.24
C THR A 376 9.47 21.35 33.31
N ASP A 377 8.72 20.35 33.79
CA ASP A 377 7.73 20.52 34.85
C ASP A 377 8.37 20.84 36.22
N GLY A 378 7.63 21.53 37.08
CA GLY A 378 8.08 21.98 38.40
C GLY A 378 8.16 20.92 39.50
N LYS A 379 7.66 19.69 39.28
CA LYS A 379 7.51 18.68 40.35
C LYS A 379 8.52 17.55 40.22
N ASP A 380 8.66 17.04 39.01
CA ASP A 380 9.48 15.88 38.65
C ASP A 380 10.63 16.26 37.71
N GLY A 381 10.65 17.52 37.22
CA GLY A 381 11.65 17.99 36.27
C GLY A 381 11.50 17.35 34.88
N GLY A 382 10.36 16.71 34.63
CA GLY A 382 10.10 15.91 33.46
C GLY A 382 9.51 16.72 32.31
N VAL A 383 9.75 16.25 31.09
CA VAL A 383 9.00 16.64 29.90
C VAL A 383 9.04 15.51 28.87
N THR A 384 7.93 15.30 28.16
CA THR A 384 7.82 14.25 27.14
C THR A 384 7.54 14.88 25.78
N VAL A 385 8.22 14.39 24.76
CA VAL A 385 7.92 14.71 23.35
C VAL A 385 7.55 13.43 22.63
N GLU A 386 6.35 13.41 22.07
CA GLU A 386 5.75 12.24 21.43
C GLU A 386 5.77 12.37 19.90
N ASN A 387 5.32 11.31 19.21
CA ASN A 387 5.16 11.27 17.76
C ASN A 387 6.46 11.56 16.99
N LEU A 388 7.59 11.11 17.54
CA LEU A 388 8.90 11.23 16.92
C LEU A 388 9.06 10.15 15.86
N ARG A 389 9.72 10.48 14.75
CA ARG A 389 10.23 9.46 13.82
C ARG A 389 11.09 8.46 14.58
N ALA A 390 10.99 7.19 14.24
CA ALA A 390 11.88 6.19 14.79
C ALA A 390 12.17 5.11 13.75
N PRO A 391 13.43 4.64 13.63
CA PRO A 391 14.58 5.01 14.45
C PRO A 391 15.15 6.40 14.10
N GLN A 392 15.58 7.17 15.11
CA GLN A 392 16.40 8.37 14.91
C GLN A 392 17.24 8.68 16.15
N GLU A 393 18.34 9.41 15.98
CA GLU A 393 19.13 9.94 17.08
C GLU A 393 18.58 11.31 17.50
N ILE A 394 18.19 11.42 18.77
CA ILE A 394 17.65 12.64 19.38
C ILE A 394 18.70 13.18 20.34
N CYS A 395 18.99 14.47 20.23
CA CYS A 395 19.71 15.23 21.22
C CYS A 395 18.79 16.27 21.86
N VAL A 396 18.99 16.49 23.15
CA VAL A 396 18.35 17.55 23.91
C VAL A 396 19.43 18.52 24.32
N VAL A 397 19.25 19.80 24.00
CA VAL A 397 20.20 20.86 24.30
C VAL A 397 19.53 21.90 25.19
N GLU A 398 20.12 22.20 26.34
CA GLU A 398 19.59 23.25 27.21
C GLU A 398 19.75 24.62 26.54
N ALA A 399 18.63 25.26 26.24
CA ALA A 399 18.60 26.60 25.64
C ALA A 399 18.59 27.70 26.71
N SER A 400 18.00 27.43 27.88
CA SER A 400 18.01 28.34 29.01
C SER A 400 17.91 27.56 30.33
N PRO A 401 18.80 27.83 31.30
CA PRO A 401 18.77 27.14 32.58
C PRO A 401 17.58 27.62 33.44
N PRO A 402 17.06 26.77 34.34
CA PRO A 402 16.02 27.15 35.26
C PRO A 402 16.52 28.19 36.29
N PRO A 403 15.61 28.99 36.90
CA PRO A 403 15.98 29.92 37.96
C PRO A 403 16.76 29.22 39.08
N GLY A 404 17.89 29.83 39.50
CA GLY A 404 18.77 29.24 40.52
C GLY A 404 19.86 28.30 39.98
N TYR A 405 20.00 28.15 38.66
CA TYR A 405 21.02 27.29 38.02
C TYR A 405 21.86 28.01 36.94
N THR A 406 21.82 29.34 36.90
CA THR A 406 22.44 30.18 35.86
C THR A 406 23.96 30.26 35.94
N ASN A 407 24.56 30.10 37.13
CA ASN A 407 25.98 30.38 37.35
C ASN A 407 26.91 29.41 36.60
N ALA A 408 26.46 28.19 36.35
CA ALA A 408 27.23 27.14 35.69
C ALA A 408 26.86 26.92 34.21
N PHE A 409 25.94 27.72 33.66
CA PHE A 409 25.48 27.58 32.29
C PHE A 409 26.40 28.30 31.30
N ASP A 410 26.97 27.57 30.34
CA ASP A 410 27.72 28.12 29.21
C ASP A 410 26.88 28.04 27.93
N PRO A 411 26.41 29.17 27.36
CA PRO A 411 25.64 29.14 26.12
C PRO A 411 26.44 28.64 24.91
N LYS A 412 27.79 28.61 24.97
CA LYS A 412 28.64 28.06 23.90
C LYS A 412 28.81 26.55 24.04
N ASN A 413 28.67 26.01 25.25
CA ASN A 413 28.75 24.59 25.55
C ASN A 413 27.57 24.17 26.46
N PRO A 414 26.33 24.29 25.97
CA PRO A 414 25.15 24.04 26.78
C PRO A 414 25.09 22.56 27.20
N PRO A 415 24.60 22.26 28.42
CA PRO A 415 24.31 20.90 28.85
C PRO A 415 23.43 20.18 27.83
N SER A 416 23.82 18.97 27.45
CA SER A 416 23.10 18.17 26.46
C SER A 416 23.18 16.67 26.73
N ALA A 417 22.18 15.95 26.24
CA ALA A 417 22.10 14.49 26.29
C ALA A 417 21.56 13.98 24.95
N CYS A 418 22.11 12.86 24.46
CA CYS A 418 21.71 12.27 23.18
C CYS A 418 21.45 10.77 23.33
N GLY A 419 20.59 10.23 22.48
CA GLY A 419 20.37 8.79 22.36
C GLY A 419 19.49 8.45 21.16
N THR A 420 19.41 7.16 20.84
CA THR A 420 18.59 6.67 19.72
C THR A 420 17.21 6.27 20.22
N VAL A 421 16.16 6.92 19.70
CA VAL A 421 14.78 6.46 19.90
C VAL A 421 14.48 5.35 18.90
N LYS A 422 14.03 4.20 19.39
CA LYS A 422 13.63 3.05 18.56
C LYS A 422 12.12 3.05 18.30
N PRO A 423 11.63 2.37 17.24
CA PRO A 423 10.21 2.32 16.92
C PRO A 423 9.34 1.88 18.11
N GLY A 424 8.37 2.71 18.50
CA GLY A 424 7.44 2.44 19.60
C GLY A 424 8.03 2.52 21.01
N GLU A 425 9.31 2.85 21.17
CA GLU A 425 9.97 2.95 22.47
C GLU A 425 9.99 4.39 23.00
N THR A 426 10.21 4.52 24.32
CA THR A 426 10.51 5.79 24.98
C THR A 426 12.00 5.87 25.28
N LEU A 427 12.68 6.84 24.69
CA LEU A 427 14.06 7.17 25.01
C LEU A 427 14.07 8.07 26.26
N ALA A 428 14.69 7.60 27.35
CA ALA A 428 14.91 8.40 28.55
C ALA A 428 16.26 9.12 28.47
N LEU A 429 16.24 10.45 28.63
CA LEU A 429 17.44 11.29 28.68
C LEU A 429 17.44 12.12 29.96
N THR A 430 18.63 12.32 30.54
CA THR A 430 18.82 13.14 31.74
C THR A 430 19.78 14.27 31.46
N VAL A 431 19.39 15.49 31.83
CA VAL A 431 20.25 16.69 31.74
C VAL A 431 20.42 17.27 33.13
N THR A 432 21.67 17.41 33.59
CA THR A 432 21.98 17.78 34.99
C THR A 432 22.52 19.20 35.08
N ASN A 433 22.07 20.02 36.04
CA ASN A 433 22.62 21.37 36.30
C ASN A 433 23.16 21.47 37.72
N LYS A 434 24.25 22.22 37.87
CA LYS A 434 24.77 22.62 39.17
C LYS A 434 23.99 23.84 39.68
N PRO A 435 23.40 23.80 40.89
CA PRO A 435 22.71 24.96 41.45
C PRO A 435 23.69 26.10 41.75
N ASN A 436 23.17 27.33 41.76
CA ASN A 436 23.92 28.54 42.08
C ASN A 436 24.48 28.45 43.51
N GLU A 437 25.76 28.79 43.65
CA GLU A 437 26.38 28.92 44.96
C GLU A 437 25.86 30.19 45.64
N VAL A 438 25.17 30.03 46.77
CA VAL A 438 24.75 31.15 47.62
C VAL A 438 25.84 31.41 48.65
N PRO A 439 26.43 32.62 48.73
CA PRO A 439 27.43 32.93 49.74
C PRO A 439 26.86 32.71 51.14
N ARG A 440 27.45 31.78 51.90
CA ARG A 440 27.01 31.45 53.27
C ARG A 440 27.49 32.46 54.33
N ALA A 441 28.28 33.45 53.93
CA ALA A 441 28.77 34.49 54.81
C ALA A 441 28.40 35.86 54.24
N ILE A 442 27.41 36.51 54.86
CA ILE A 442 27.40 37.96 54.92
C ILE A 442 28.51 38.30 55.93
N PRO A 443 29.56 39.05 55.57
CA PRO A 443 30.47 39.58 56.56
C PRO A 443 29.68 40.54 57.44
N ALA A 444 29.18 40.07 58.57
CA ALA A 444 28.91 40.96 59.68
C ALA A 444 30.25 41.58 60.03
N GLY A 445 30.39 42.88 59.79
CA GLY A 445 31.66 43.58 59.96
C GLY A 445 32.21 43.43 61.37
N ASP A 446 33.31 42.70 61.51
CA ASP A 446 34.23 42.77 62.66
C ASP A 446 35.08 44.05 62.57
N GLN A 447 34.42 45.21 62.47
CA GLN A 447 35.02 46.48 62.86
C GLN A 447 34.66 46.69 64.32
N PRO A 448 35.63 46.91 65.24
CA PRO A 448 35.31 47.17 66.63
C PRO A 448 34.44 48.42 66.70
N VAL A 449 33.18 48.23 67.09
CA VAL A 449 32.25 49.31 67.32
C VAL A 449 32.85 50.17 68.44
N ALA A 450 33.32 51.36 68.12
CA ALA A 450 33.60 52.38 69.12
C ALA A 450 32.29 52.62 69.88
N ARG A 451 32.17 52.05 71.09
CA ARG A 451 31.07 52.35 72.00
C ARG A 451 31.22 53.79 72.47
N ALA A 452 30.60 54.72 71.74
CA ALA A 452 30.26 56.01 72.30
C ALA A 452 29.12 55.78 73.31
N HIS A 453 29.43 55.93 74.61
CA HIS A 453 28.40 56.03 75.64
C HIS A 453 27.65 57.36 75.44
N GLY A 454 26.56 57.33 74.68
CA GLY A 454 25.58 58.39 74.65
C GLY A 454 24.66 58.29 75.87
N VAL A 455 24.90 59.13 76.88
CA VAL A 455 23.92 59.40 77.93
C VAL A 455 22.73 60.10 77.27
N VAL A 456 21.57 59.44 77.25
CA VAL A 456 20.32 60.08 76.80
C VAL A 456 19.76 60.88 77.97
N GLU A 457 20.13 62.15 78.09
CA GLU A 457 19.38 63.09 78.92
C GLU A 457 18.05 63.41 78.21
N THR A 458 16.96 62.88 78.72
CA THR A 458 15.60 63.23 78.28
C THR A 458 15.28 64.64 78.80
N ARG A 459 15.67 65.68 78.05
CA ARG A 459 15.25 67.06 78.35
C ARG A 459 13.90 67.33 77.69
N TYR A 460 12.85 67.34 78.49
CA TYR A 460 11.55 67.85 78.08
C TYR A 460 11.66 69.36 77.81
N SER A 461 11.26 69.81 76.62
CA SER A 461 11.19 71.25 76.35
C SER A 461 9.99 71.83 77.10
N VAL A 462 10.28 72.58 78.16
CA VAL A 462 9.30 73.34 78.97
C VAL A 462 8.39 74.26 78.12
N PRO A 463 8.82 74.90 77.01
CA PRO A 463 7.88 75.67 76.19
C PRO A 463 6.87 74.82 75.40
N GLY A 464 7.13 73.52 75.18
CA GLY A 464 6.23 72.61 74.46
C GLY A 464 4.99 72.18 75.26
N LEU A 465 5.11 72.09 76.59
CA LEU A 465 4.00 71.72 77.47
C LEU A 465 3.07 72.90 77.80
N LEU A 466 3.56 74.14 77.74
CA LEU A 466 2.73 75.34 77.88
C LEU A 466 1.82 75.58 76.66
N GLY A 467 2.25 75.18 75.46
CA GLY A 467 1.46 75.31 74.22
C GLY A 467 0.22 74.40 74.19
N LEU A 468 0.31 73.20 74.77
CA LEU A 468 -0.81 72.26 74.85
C LEU A 468 -1.85 72.65 75.90
N GLY A 469 -1.44 73.27 77.02
CA GLY A 469 -2.36 73.78 78.04
C GLY A 469 -3.25 74.93 77.55
N LEU A 470 -2.70 75.82 76.72
CA LEU A 470 -3.44 76.99 76.20
C LEU A 470 -4.53 76.58 75.19
N LEU A 471 -4.29 75.54 74.40
CA LEU A 471 -5.24 75.02 73.40
C LEU A 471 -6.46 74.35 74.03
N VAL A 472 -6.30 73.66 75.17
CA VAL A 472 -7.40 73.04 75.90
C VAL A 472 -8.30 74.09 76.56
N LEU A 473 -7.73 75.17 77.09
CA LEU A 473 -8.51 76.27 77.69
C LEU A 473 -9.30 77.08 76.64
N LEU A 474 -8.74 77.28 75.44
CA LEU A 474 -9.46 77.92 74.32
C LEU A 474 -10.63 77.07 73.81
N ALA A 475 -10.46 75.75 73.73
CA ALA A 475 -11.53 74.84 73.33
C ALA A 475 -12.69 74.81 74.35
N ALA A 476 -12.39 74.83 75.66
CA ALA A 476 -13.40 74.87 76.72
C ALA A 476 -14.16 76.22 76.75
N GLY A 477 -13.47 77.34 76.49
CA GLY A 477 -14.09 78.67 76.44
C GLY A 477 -15.07 78.85 75.27
N LEU A 478 -14.76 78.28 74.10
CA LEU A 478 -15.62 78.33 72.91
C LEU A 478 -16.87 77.43 73.05
N ALA A 479 -16.74 76.27 73.70
CA ALA A 479 -17.89 75.41 73.99
C ALA A 479 -18.86 76.04 75.01
N GLY A 480 -18.35 76.77 76.01
CA GLY A 480 -19.17 77.48 76.99
C GLY A 480 -19.98 78.65 76.39
N LEU A 481 -19.41 79.39 75.43
CA LEU A 481 -20.09 80.49 74.73
C LEU A 481 -21.16 80.00 73.73
N ALA A 482 -20.95 78.83 73.11
CA ALA A 482 -21.95 78.19 72.25
C ALA A 482 -23.15 77.64 73.06
N ALA A 483 -22.91 77.04 74.23
CA ALA A 483 -23.98 76.53 75.11
C ALA A 483 -24.85 77.64 75.72
N ARG A 484 -24.29 78.84 75.98
CA ARG A 484 -25.02 79.97 76.57
C ARG A 484 -25.92 80.72 75.56
N ARG A 485 -25.71 80.53 74.25
CA ARG A 485 -26.53 81.13 73.18
C ARG A 485 -27.72 80.25 72.77
N ALA A 486 -27.73 78.98 73.16
CA ALA A 486 -28.80 78.01 72.89
C ALA A 486 -29.90 77.97 73.97
N SER A 487 -29.72 78.62 75.13
CA SER A 487 -30.71 78.66 76.22
C SER A 487 -31.48 80.00 76.33
N ARG A 488 -31.38 80.86 75.31
CA ARG A 488 -32.22 82.05 75.15
C ARG A 488 -32.75 82.14 73.72
N ARG A 489 -33.55 81.16 73.31
CA ARG A 489 -34.59 81.26 72.28
C ARG A 489 -35.72 80.31 72.61
#